data_AF-R6NV77-F1
#
_entry.id   AF-R6NV77-F1
#
_cell.length_a   1.000
_cell.length_b   1.000
_cell.length_c   1.000
_cell.angle_alpha   90.00
_cell.angle_beta   90.00
_cell.angle_gamma   90.00
#
_symmetry.space_group_name_H-M   'P 1'
#
loop_
_entity.id
_entity.type
_entity.pdbx_description
1 polymer ?
#
loop_
_entity_poly.entity_id
_entity_poly.type
_entity_poly.pdbx_seq_one_letter_code
_entity_poly.pdbx_strand_id
1 'polypeptide(L)'
;MKAKHAEKRPKITISLWLFIAIIAFLVLLIIGITFYSVQRELNSDNKNNNTTIAATEQMTAAETTQAVTEETTEKSIQKTTEESTEKEEAAVEPTTQAIVVSGAESADKNLNFDAEMYPYKAFDNVGKRDASVKEVFGSVYGGEGITFDKNGLFSDNITQSEYNYGAYTVTDGVINMTYSNDKNKSAEIISYKGNVPSEIKIDYVGYDVYFKIGSAN
;
A
#
# COMPACT_ATOMS: atom_id res chain seq x y z
N MET A 1 -11.90 -51.53 47.42
CA MET A 1 -11.74 -50.46 46.40
C MET A 1 -11.87 -49.12 47.10
N LYS A 2 -10.85 -48.26 47.07
CA LYS A 2 -10.89 -46.92 47.70
C LYS A 2 -11.42 -45.91 46.68
N ALA A 3 -12.54 -45.26 46.99
CA ALA A 3 -13.09 -44.19 46.17
C ALA A 3 -12.17 -42.96 46.23
N LYS A 4 -11.75 -42.45 45.06
CA LYS A 4 -11.05 -41.17 44.93
C LYS A 4 -12.07 -40.04 45.13
N HIS A 5 -11.83 -39.17 46.11
CA HIS A 5 -12.58 -37.93 46.26
C HIS A 5 -12.29 -37.01 45.07
N ALA A 6 -13.35 -36.57 44.38
CA ALA A 6 -13.27 -35.55 43.34
C ALA A 6 -13.07 -34.17 43.99
N GLU A 7 -11.99 -33.50 43.58
CA GLU A 7 -11.63 -32.17 44.05
C GLU A 7 -12.56 -31.11 43.42
N LYS A 8 -13.24 -30.31 44.25
CA LYS A 8 -14.16 -29.27 43.78
C LYS A 8 -13.36 -28.07 43.28
N ARG A 9 -13.45 -27.79 41.97
CA ARG A 9 -12.89 -26.56 41.37
C ARG A 9 -13.65 -25.33 41.86
N PRO A 10 -12.98 -24.26 42.31
CA PRO A 10 -13.64 -23.03 42.73
C PRO A 10 -14.26 -22.35 41.50
N LYS A 11 -15.57 -22.10 41.53
CA LYS A 11 -16.25 -21.26 40.56
C LYS A 11 -16.05 -19.82 40.98
N ILE A 12 -15.35 -19.03 40.16
CA ILE A 12 -15.19 -17.58 40.38
C ILE A 12 -16.56 -16.94 40.15
N THR A 13 -17.25 -16.59 41.23
CA THR A 13 -18.50 -15.82 41.19
C THR A 13 -18.14 -14.34 41.29
N ILE A 14 -18.10 -13.64 40.17
CA ILE A 14 -17.95 -12.19 40.14
C ILE A 14 -19.23 -11.58 40.72
N SER A 15 -19.09 -10.74 41.75
CA SER A 15 -20.22 -10.02 42.35
C SER A 15 -20.88 -9.15 41.29
N LEU A 16 -22.21 -9.20 41.19
CA LEU A 16 -23.00 -8.40 40.25
C LEU A 16 -22.70 -6.89 40.39
N TRP A 17 -22.42 -6.44 41.61
CA TRP A 17 -22.00 -5.06 41.90
C TRP A 17 -20.66 -4.70 41.26
N LEU A 18 -19.70 -5.63 41.27
CA LEU A 18 -18.39 -5.43 40.65
C LEU A 18 -18.52 -5.34 39.12
N PHE A 19 -19.42 -6.13 38.53
CA PHE A 19 -19.70 -6.10 37.10
C PHE A 19 -20.28 -4.74 36.65
N ILE A 20 -21.24 -4.19 37.41
CA ILE A 20 -21.83 -2.87 37.13
C ILE A 20 -20.78 -1.76 37.25
N ALA A 21 -19.92 -1.81 38.26
CA ALA A 21 -18.85 -0.84 38.45
C ALA A 21 -17.85 -0.83 37.29
N ILE A 22 -17.49 -2.02 36.76
CA ILE A 22 -16.61 -2.15 35.60
C ILE A 22 -17.25 -1.52 34.35
N ILE A 23 -18.54 -1.77 34.12
CA ILE A 23 -19.25 -1.19 32.97
C ILE A 23 -19.29 0.34 33.07
N ALA A 24 -19.61 0.89 34.25
CA ALA A 24 -19.62 2.33 34.46
C ALA A 24 -18.24 2.96 34.20
N PHE A 25 -17.16 2.29 34.62
CA PHE A 25 -15.79 2.73 34.34
C PHE A 25 -15.45 2.69 32.85
N LEU A 26 -15.84 1.63 32.13
CA LEU A 26 -15.61 1.51 30.69
C LEU A 26 -16.31 2.62 29.90
N VAL A 27 -17.54 2.98 30.28
CA VAL A 27 -18.28 4.07 29.63
C VAL A 27 -17.57 5.42 29.84
N LEU A 28 -17.12 5.71 31.06
CA LEU A 28 -16.36 6.94 31.35
C LEU A 28 -15.02 6.99 30.60
N LEU A 29 -14.35 5.84 30.44
CA LEU A 29 -13.09 5.73 29.71
C LEU A 29 -13.28 6.01 28.22
N ILE A 30 -14.35 5.51 27.60
CA ILE A 30 -14.68 5.81 26.20
C ILE A 30 -14.94 7.30 26.01
N ILE A 31 -15.72 7.93 26.91
CA ILE A 31 -16.01 9.37 26.86
C ILE A 31 -14.74 10.21 27.05
N GLY A 32 -13.85 9.79 27.96
CA GLY A 32 -12.57 10.47 28.18
C GLY A 32 -11.67 10.43 26.95
N ILE A 33 -11.59 9.28 26.27
CA ILE A 33 -10.79 9.11 25.05
C ILE A 33 -11.36 9.96 23.91
N THR A 34 -12.68 9.93 23.68
CA THR A 34 -13.29 10.72 22.59
C THR A 34 -13.14 12.22 22.82
N PHE A 35 -13.33 12.70 24.06
CA PHE A 35 -13.11 14.09 24.41
C PHE A 35 -11.64 14.52 24.25
N TYR A 36 -10.70 13.67 24.67
CA TYR A 36 -9.27 13.93 24.52
C TYR A 36 -8.83 13.98 23.05
N SER A 37 -9.31 13.05 22.21
CA SER A 37 -9.00 13.04 20.78
C SER A 37 -9.54 14.27 20.06
N VAL A 38 -10.78 14.69 20.34
CA VAL A 38 -11.37 15.90 19.74
C VAL A 38 -10.61 17.16 20.17
N GLN A 39 -10.22 17.27 21.45
CA GLN A 39 -9.41 18.40 21.93
C GLN A 39 -7.98 18.41 21.35
N ARG A 40 -7.40 17.23 21.08
CA ARG A 40 -6.11 17.11 20.41
C ARG A 40 -6.21 17.59 18.95
N GLU A 41 -7.26 17.20 18.23
CA GLU A 41 -7.52 17.65 16.85
C GLU A 41 -7.60 19.18 16.80
N LEU A 42 -8.45 19.78 17.64
CA LEU A 42 -8.66 21.24 17.69
C LEU A 42 -7.43 22.03 18.14
N ASN A 43 -6.55 21.45 18.97
CA ASN A 43 -5.29 22.10 19.40
C ASN A 43 -4.11 21.83 18.46
N SER A 44 -4.27 20.95 17.46
CA SER A 44 -3.24 20.67 16.46
C SER A 44 -3.25 21.67 15.30
N ASP A 45 -4.34 22.42 15.12
CA ASP A 45 -4.53 23.40 14.03
C ASP A 45 -3.79 24.73 14.20
N ASN A 46 -2.90 24.87 15.20
CA ASN A 46 -2.11 26.10 15.39
C ASN A 46 -0.60 25.86 15.34
N LYS A 47 -0.12 25.21 14.27
CA LYS A 47 1.27 25.28 13.83
C LYS A 47 1.38 25.12 12.31
N ASN A 48 1.00 26.15 11.56
CA ASN A 48 1.86 26.85 10.60
C ASN A 48 1.02 27.75 9.69
N ASN A 49 1.68 28.84 9.35
CA ASN A 49 1.22 30.00 8.62
C ASN A 49 1.39 29.82 7.11
N ASN A 50 0.51 30.51 6.38
CA ASN A 50 0.62 30.95 4.99
C ASN A 50 0.20 29.96 3.89
N THR A 51 -1.05 30.07 3.44
CA THR A 51 -1.36 30.67 2.13
C THR A 51 -2.86 30.95 2.05
N THR A 52 -3.19 32.25 1.97
CA THR A 52 -4.49 32.76 1.51
C THR A 52 -4.70 32.35 0.05
N ILE A 53 -5.90 31.86 -0.32
CA ILE A 53 -6.77 32.42 -1.38
C ILE A 53 -8.09 31.62 -1.42
N ALA A 54 -9.15 32.33 -1.03
CA ALA A 54 -10.55 32.29 -1.46
C ALA A 54 -11.26 30.95 -1.70
N ALA A 55 -12.08 30.57 -0.72
CA ALA A 55 -13.34 29.88 -0.98
C ALA A 55 -14.37 30.89 -1.52
N THR A 56 -14.97 30.59 -2.66
CA THR A 56 -16.29 31.14 -3.05
C THR A 56 -17.23 29.95 -3.15
N GLU A 57 -18.23 29.95 -2.28
CA GLU A 57 -19.31 28.97 -2.24
C GLU A 57 -20.34 29.19 -3.36
N GLN A 58 -20.88 28.06 -3.81
CA GLN A 58 -22.28 27.79 -4.15
C GLN A 58 -22.97 28.32 -5.43
N MET A 59 -23.56 27.31 -6.09
CA MET A 59 -24.82 27.24 -6.83
C MET A 59 -24.88 27.85 -8.22
N THR A 60 -25.27 27.03 -9.22
CA THR A 60 -26.59 27.12 -9.89
C THR A 60 -26.77 26.08 -11.01
N ALA A 61 -27.95 25.45 -10.96
CA ALA A 61 -28.85 24.86 -11.97
C ALA A 61 -28.33 24.19 -13.27
N ALA A 62 -28.99 23.06 -13.54
CA ALA A 62 -29.09 22.39 -14.83
C ALA A 62 -29.91 23.20 -15.84
N GLU A 63 -29.51 23.18 -17.11
CA GLU A 63 -30.44 23.24 -18.25
C GLU A 63 -29.83 22.67 -19.54
N THR A 64 -30.68 21.94 -20.26
CA THR A 64 -30.48 21.26 -21.54
C THR A 64 -30.49 22.27 -22.70
N THR A 65 -29.72 22.05 -23.78
CA THR A 65 -30.21 21.93 -25.19
C THR A 65 -29.08 21.99 -26.24
N GLN A 66 -29.21 21.02 -27.14
CA GLN A 66 -28.71 20.74 -28.50
C GLN A 66 -27.93 21.79 -29.33
N ALA A 67 -26.92 21.21 -30.02
CA ALA A 67 -26.55 21.33 -31.44
C ALA A 67 -26.19 22.70 -32.05
N VAL A 68 -25.03 22.76 -32.72
CA VAL A 68 -24.91 22.70 -34.20
C VAL A 68 -23.44 22.76 -34.63
N THR A 69 -23.16 21.92 -35.62
CA THR A 69 -22.06 21.78 -36.57
C THR A 69 -21.41 23.08 -37.07
N GLU A 70 -20.11 23.06 -37.32
CA GLU A 70 -19.52 23.58 -38.58
C GLU A 70 -18.15 22.91 -38.86
N GLU A 71 -18.02 22.38 -40.08
CA GLU A 71 -16.80 21.83 -40.69
C GLU A 71 -15.71 22.91 -40.83
N THR A 72 -14.46 22.51 -41.14
CA THR A 72 -13.76 22.94 -42.39
C THR A 72 -12.25 22.64 -42.35
N THR A 73 -11.85 21.72 -43.23
CA THR A 73 -10.67 21.74 -44.13
C THR A 73 -9.32 21.11 -43.75
N GLU A 74 -9.01 20.14 -44.61
CA GLU A 74 -7.78 19.43 -44.93
C GLU A 74 -6.62 20.30 -45.46
N LYS A 75 -5.38 19.84 -45.23
CA LYS A 75 -4.30 19.59 -46.23
C LYS A 75 -2.96 19.38 -45.47
N SER A 76 -1.93 18.65 -45.90
CA SER A 76 -1.67 17.65 -46.93
C SER A 76 -0.13 17.50 -47.03
N ILE A 77 0.36 16.24 -47.12
CA ILE A 77 1.50 15.77 -47.94
C ILE A 77 2.98 15.80 -47.46
N GLN A 78 3.53 14.56 -47.43
CA GLN A 78 4.84 13.97 -47.83
C GLN A 78 6.15 14.34 -47.10
N LYS A 79 6.90 13.38 -46.52
CA LYS A 79 7.71 12.24 -47.05
C LYS A 79 9.09 12.68 -47.59
N THR A 80 10.16 12.18 -46.99
CA THR A 80 11.40 11.75 -47.67
C THR A 80 12.10 10.67 -46.83
N THR A 81 12.58 9.65 -47.54
CA THR A 81 13.27 8.43 -47.15
C THR A 81 14.77 8.62 -47.39
N GLU A 82 15.65 7.95 -46.63
CA GLU A 82 16.71 7.07 -47.16
C GLU A 82 17.56 6.43 -46.04
N GLU A 83 18.11 5.28 -46.41
CA GLU A 83 18.60 4.12 -45.65
C GLU A 83 20.11 3.94 -45.87
N SER A 84 20.72 2.94 -45.18
CA SER A 84 21.93 2.14 -45.54
C SER A 84 23.16 2.41 -44.66
N THR A 85 23.99 1.48 -44.14
CA THR A 85 24.14 -0.01 -44.07
C THR A 85 25.44 -0.23 -43.24
N GLU A 86 25.49 -0.95 -42.10
CA GLU A 86 25.79 -2.39 -41.82
C GLU A 86 27.27 -2.77 -41.49
N LYS A 87 27.38 -3.82 -40.64
CA LYS A 87 28.49 -4.72 -40.21
C LYS A 87 29.32 -4.33 -38.96
N GLU A 88 29.28 -5.03 -37.81
CA GLU A 88 29.41 -6.47 -37.44
C GLU A 88 30.88 -6.94 -37.30
N GLU A 89 31.32 -7.30 -36.08
CA GLU A 89 31.81 -8.65 -35.70
C GLU A 89 32.33 -8.70 -34.23
N ALA A 90 32.26 -9.89 -33.64
CA ALA A 90 32.24 -10.25 -32.22
C ALA A 90 33.61 -10.47 -31.56
N ALA A 91 33.66 -10.45 -30.22
CA ALA A 91 34.38 -11.42 -29.38
C ALA A 91 34.03 -11.27 -27.88
N VAL A 92 33.79 -12.41 -27.23
CA VAL A 92 33.39 -12.62 -25.83
C VAL A 92 34.62 -12.98 -25.00
N GLU A 93 34.77 -12.42 -23.79
CA GLU A 93 35.19 -13.19 -22.60
C GLU A 93 34.66 -12.56 -21.29
N PRO A 94 34.34 -13.36 -20.26
CA PRO A 94 33.56 -12.94 -19.11
C PRO A 94 34.46 -12.59 -17.91
N THR A 95 34.23 -11.47 -17.25
CA THR A 95 34.80 -11.25 -15.92
C THR A 95 33.78 -10.54 -15.01
N THR A 96 33.38 -11.30 -14.00
CA THR A 96 32.95 -10.84 -12.66
C THR A 96 31.90 -9.74 -12.64
N GLN A 97 30.63 -10.14 -12.58
CA GLN A 97 29.53 -9.26 -12.17
C GLN A 97 29.77 -8.85 -10.71
N ALA A 98 30.45 -7.73 -10.52
CA ALA A 98 30.26 -6.92 -9.33
C ALA A 98 28.80 -6.47 -9.33
N ILE A 99 28.06 -6.81 -8.28
CA ILE A 99 26.74 -6.27 -8.02
C ILE A 99 26.92 -4.76 -7.83
N VAL A 100 26.72 -4.01 -8.91
CA VAL A 100 26.62 -2.55 -8.84
C VAL A 100 25.28 -2.27 -8.19
N VAL A 101 25.30 -1.94 -6.90
CA VAL A 101 24.20 -1.25 -6.23
C VAL A 101 24.07 0.10 -6.91
N SER A 102 23.27 0.14 -7.98
CA SER A 102 22.93 1.38 -8.69
C SER A 102 21.82 2.08 -7.94
N GLY A 103 22.13 3.25 -7.40
CA GLY A 103 21.11 4.13 -6.85
C GLY A 103 21.68 5.11 -5.85
N ALA A 104 22.55 6.00 -6.32
CA ALA A 104 22.92 7.20 -5.60
C ALA A 104 21.67 7.90 -5.04
N GLU A 105 21.77 8.24 -3.76
CA GLU A 105 20.86 9.04 -2.97
C GLU A 105 20.49 10.32 -3.73
N SER A 106 19.23 10.42 -4.17
CA SER A 106 18.68 11.62 -4.81
C SER A 106 17.66 12.21 -3.84
N ALA A 107 17.96 13.41 -3.37
CA ALA A 107 17.21 14.18 -2.38
C ALA A 107 15.83 14.68 -2.87
N ASP A 108 15.31 14.20 -4.00
CA ASP A 108 14.00 14.57 -4.55
C ASP A 108 13.22 13.32 -5.05
N LYS A 109 13.30 12.21 -4.33
CA LYS A 109 12.28 11.17 -4.50
C LYS A 109 10.98 11.71 -3.92
N ASN A 110 10.01 11.96 -4.79
CA ASN A 110 8.63 12.18 -4.36
C ASN A 110 8.29 11.07 -3.36
N LEU A 111 8.04 11.40 -2.10
CA LEU A 111 7.83 10.42 -1.02
C LEU A 111 6.66 9.47 -1.34
N ASN A 112 5.76 9.94 -2.20
CA ASN A 112 4.54 9.28 -2.60
C ASN A 112 4.51 9.14 -4.12
N PHE A 113 3.94 8.05 -4.61
CA PHE A 113 3.98 7.63 -6.00
C PHE A 113 2.68 6.91 -6.41
N ASP A 114 2.36 6.95 -7.70
CA ASP A 114 1.29 6.12 -8.28
C ASP A 114 1.91 4.83 -8.83
N ALA A 115 1.50 3.67 -8.33
CA ALA A 115 1.92 2.37 -8.85
C ALA A 115 0.90 1.27 -8.54
N GLU A 116 0.75 0.34 -9.47
CA GLU A 116 0.03 -0.91 -9.26
C GLU A 116 1.01 -2.08 -9.37
N MET A 117 1.13 -2.86 -8.30
CA MET A 117 2.16 -3.88 -8.15
C MET A 117 1.56 -5.25 -7.87
N TYR A 118 1.93 -6.24 -8.67
CA TYR A 118 1.36 -7.59 -8.61
C TYR A 118 2.37 -8.60 -8.09
N PRO A 119 1.97 -9.54 -7.22
CA PRO A 119 2.85 -10.59 -6.75
C PRO A 119 3.18 -11.54 -7.90
N TYR A 120 4.46 -11.88 -8.05
CA TYR A 120 4.90 -12.75 -9.17
C TYR A 120 5.90 -13.84 -8.76
N LYS A 121 6.48 -13.73 -7.57
CA LYS A 121 7.47 -14.69 -7.04
C LYS A 121 7.34 -14.75 -5.52
N ALA A 122 7.48 -15.95 -4.96
CA ALA A 122 7.54 -16.13 -3.51
C ALA A 122 8.71 -17.05 -3.14
N PHE A 123 9.29 -16.83 -1.97
CA PHE A 123 10.37 -17.66 -1.42
C PHE A 123 10.05 -18.00 0.04
N ASP A 124 10.07 -19.29 0.37
CA ASP A 124 9.87 -19.78 1.74
C ASP A 124 11.16 -19.55 2.54
N ASN A 125 11.15 -18.54 3.41
CA ASN A 125 12.31 -18.18 4.23
C ASN A 125 12.62 -19.24 5.29
N VAL A 126 11.66 -20.07 5.67
CA VAL A 126 11.83 -21.12 6.68
C VAL A 126 12.38 -22.38 6.03
N GLY A 127 11.73 -22.84 4.96
CA GLY A 127 12.10 -24.03 4.19
C GLY A 127 13.25 -23.83 3.22
N LYS A 128 13.67 -22.58 2.96
CA LYS A 128 14.74 -22.19 2.03
C LYS A 128 14.52 -22.75 0.61
N ARG A 129 13.32 -22.54 0.07
CA ARG A 129 12.93 -23.01 -1.27
C ARG A 129 12.04 -22.00 -1.98
N ASP A 130 11.97 -22.13 -3.29
CA ASP A 130 10.95 -21.44 -4.07
C ASP A 130 9.54 -21.87 -3.62
N ALA A 131 8.65 -20.89 -3.52
CA ALA A 131 7.24 -21.08 -3.24
C ALA A 131 6.42 -20.42 -4.35
N SER A 132 5.20 -20.92 -4.56
CA SER A 132 4.27 -20.26 -5.47
C SER A 132 3.48 -19.18 -4.73
N VAL A 133 3.09 -18.11 -5.42
CA VAL A 133 2.17 -17.08 -4.88
C VAL A 133 0.87 -17.73 -4.36
N LYS A 134 0.37 -18.75 -5.07
CA LYS A 134 -0.80 -19.53 -4.67
C LYS A 134 -0.58 -20.34 -3.38
N GLU A 135 0.64 -20.78 -3.10
CA GLU A 135 0.96 -21.45 -1.83
C GLU A 135 0.86 -20.46 -0.66
N VAL A 136 1.38 -19.25 -0.84
CA VAL A 136 1.38 -18.20 0.21
C VAL A 136 -0.05 -17.74 0.53
N PHE A 137 -0.83 -17.44 -0.50
CA PHE A 137 -2.16 -16.85 -0.33
C PHE A 137 -3.30 -17.87 -0.38
N GLY A 138 -3.02 -19.12 -0.74
CA GLY A 138 -4.01 -20.18 -0.79
C GLY A 138 -5.18 -19.88 -1.72
N SER A 139 -6.39 -20.31 -1.31
CA SER A 139 -7.63 -20.11 -2.08
C SER A 139 -8.21 -18.70 -1.98
N VAL A 140 -7.70 -17.87 -1.07
CA VAL A 140 -8.18 -16.48 -0.91
C VAL A 140 -7.45 -15.50 -1.82
N TYR A 141 -6.47 -15.98 -2.59
CA TYR A 141 -5.77 -15.18 -3.59
C TYR A 141 -6.73 -14.72 -4.68
N GLY A 142 -6.98 -13.41 -4.74
CA GLY A 142 -7.88 -12.77 -5.71
C GLY A 142 -7.24 -12.55 -7.08
N GLY A 143 -5.92 -12.71 -7.21
CA GLY A 143 -5.19 -12.41 -8.45
C GLY A 143 -4.85 -10.94 -8.64
N GLU A 144 -5.23 -10.08 -7.71
CA GLU A 144 -4.99 -8.64 -7.78
C GLU A 144 -3.72 -8.24 -7.01
N GLY A 145 -3.30 -6.99 -7.20
CA GLY A 145 -2.10 -6.42 -6.63
C GLY A 145 -2.35 -5.45 -5.49
N ILE A 146 -1.29 -4.71 -5.16
CA ILE A 146 -1.33 -3.54 -4.29
C ILE A 146 -1.26 -2.30 -5.16
N THR A 147 -2.17 -1.36 -4.95
CA THR A 147 -2.15 -0.05 -5.60
C THR A 147 -1.71 1.00 -4.60
N PHE A 148 -0.68 1.76 -4.92
CA PHE A 148 -0.22 2.93 -4.19
C PHE A 148 -0.62 4.17 -4.99
N ASP A 149 -1.06 5.22 -4.29
CA ASP A 149 -1.33 6.52 -4.89
C ASP A 149 -0.38 7.61 -4.38
N LYS A 150 -0.29 8.69 -5.15
CA LYS A 150 0.53 9.87 -4.84
C LYS A 150 0.08 10.65 -3.60
N ASN A 151 -1.09 10.34 -3.03
CA ASN A 151 -1.58 10.98 -1.80
C ASN A 151 -1.08 10.25 -0.55
N GLY A 152 -0.36 9.13 -0.71
CA GLY A 152 0.09 8.31 0.41
C GLY A 152 -0.93 7.31 0.89
N LEU A 153 -1.89 6.95 0.04
CA LEU A 153 -2.85 5.90 0.33
C LEU A 153 -2.53 4.67 -0.50
N PHE A 154 -2.93 3.51 0.00
CA PHE A 154 -2.83 2.27 -0.74
C PHE A 154 -4.09 1.41 -0.60
N SER A 155 -4.30 0.52 -1.56
CA SER A 155 -5.22 -0.62 -1.48
C SER A 155 -4.48 -1.92 -1.75
N ASP A 156 -4.79 -2.97 -0.99
CA ASP A 156 -4.18 -4.31 -1.03
C ASP A 156 -5.26 -5.32 -1.43
N ASN A 157 -5.37 -5.63 -2.71
CA ASN A 157 -6.43 -6.50 -3.20
C ASN A 157 -5.98 -7.96 -3.36
N ILE A 158 -4.84 -8.34 -2.78
CA ILE A 158 -4.27 -9.68 -2.91
C ILE A 158 -5.23 -10.74 -2.36
N THR A 159 -5.85 -10.45 -1.22
CA THR A 159 -6.85 -11.30 -0.56
C THR A 159 -8.12 -10.51 -0.35
N GLN A 160 -9.28 -11.14 -0.17
CA GLN A 160 -10.53 -10.40 0.09
C GLN A 160 -10.71 -10.15 1.60
N SER A 161 -10.42 -8.93 2.05
CA SER A 161 -10.68 -8.44 3.42
C SER A 161 -11.22 -7.02 3.40
N GLU A 162 -11.98 -6.64 4.44
CA GLU A 162 -12.54 -5.29 4.59
C GLU A 162 -11.50 -4.25 5.03
N TYR A 163 -10.31 -4.68 5.48
CA TYR A 163 -9.24 -3.79 5.99
C TYR A 163 -8.08 -3.59 5.00
N ASN A 164 -8.30 -3.86 3.72
CA ASN A 164 -7.30 -3.93 2.67
C ASN A 164 -6.90 -2.56 2.08
N TYR A 165 -6.83 -1.54 2.92
CA TYR A 165 -6.44 -0.21 2.49
C TYR A 165 -5.83 0.52 3.67
N GLY A 166 -5.13 1.60 3.39
CA GLY A 166 -4.49 2.38 4.43
C GLY A 166 -3.64 3.51 3.91
N ALA A 167 -2.75 3.99 4.76
CA ALA A 167 -1.77 5.00 4.42
C ALA A 167 -0.37 4.40 4.37
N TYR A 168 0.52 5.01 3.59
CA TYR A 168 1.93 4.63 3.54
C TYR A 168 2.86 5.84 3.55
N THR A 169 4.08 5.58 3.98
CA THR A 169 5.22 6.51 3.88
C THR A 169 6.43 5.77 3.33
N VAL A 170 7.37 6.50 2.72
CA VAL A 170 8.64 5.93 2.26
C VAL A 170 9.77 6.51 3.08
N THR A 171 10.61 5.66 3.66
CA THR A 171 11.78 6.09 4.44
C THR A 171 12.89 5.07 4.24
N ASP A 172 14.09 5.54 3.91
CA ASP A 172 15.30 4.71 3.76
C ASP A 172 15.12 3.47 2.86
N GLY A 173 14.39 3.64 1.74
CA GLY A 173 14.14 2.55 0.78
C GLY A 173 13.10 1.53 1.25
N VAL A 174 12.35 1.84 2.32
CA VAL A 174 11.28 1.00 2.85
C VAL A 174 9.95 1.75 2.73
N ILE A 175 8.94 1.06 2.21
CA ILE A 175 7.55 1.51 2.25
C ILE A 175 6.95 1.02 3.57
N ASN A 176 6.59 1.93 4.45
CA ASN A 176 5.90 1.63 5.70
C ASN A 176 4.40 1.81 5.49
N MET A 177 3.64 0.73 5.58
CA MET A 177 2.21 0.64 5.32
C MET A 177 1.44 0.47 6.63
N THR A 178 0.51 1.37 6.90
CA THR A 178 -0.42 1.28 8.03
C THR A 178 -1.82 1.03 7.47
N TYR A 179 -2.33 -0.19 7.71
CA TYR A 179 -3.66 -0.61 7.28
C TYR A 179 -4.74 0.08 8.14
N SER A 180 -5.97 0.13 7.64
CA SER A 180 -7.13 0.78 8.29
C SER A 180 -7.55 0.17 9.63
N ASN A 181 -7.00 -0.99 9.99
CA ASN A 181 -7.15 -1.62 11.31
C ASN A 181 -5.91 -1.45 12.21
N ASP A 182 -5.09 -0.44 11.95
CA ASP A 182 -3.86 -0.07 12.67
C ASP A 182 -2.75 -1.14 12.64
N LYS A 183 -2.89 -2.19 11.82
CA LYS A 183 -1.80 -3.14 11.58
C LYS A 183 -0.78 -2.50 10.64
N ASN A 184 0.49 -2.76 10.93
CA ASN A 184 1.60 -2.23 10.13
C ASN A 184 2.29 -3.35 9.35
N LYS A 185 2.75 -3.00 8.16
CA LYS A 185 3.58 -3.85 7.32
C LYS A 185 4.63 -3.00 6.61
N SER A 186 5.75 -3.61 6.27
CA SER A 186 6.82 -2.94 5.55
C SER A 186 7.12 -3.67 4.26
N ALA A 187 7.41 -2.91 3.21
CA ALA A 187 7.92 -3.43 1.94
C ALA A 187 9.32 -2.87 1.70
N GLU A 188 10.27 -3.76 1.43
CA GLU A 188 11.61 -3.37 0.98
C GLU A 188 11.56 -3.03 -0.51
N ILE A 189 12.10 -1.87 -0.90
CA ILE A 189 12.19 -1.49 -2.31
C ILE A 189 13.44 -2.12 -2.91
N ILE A 190 13.25 -2.98 -3.91
CA ILE A 190 14.32 -3.72 -4.59
C ILE A 190 14.85 -2.94 -5.78
N SER A 191 13.97 -2.29 -6.55
CA SER A 191 14.37 -1.52 -7.73
C SER A 191 13.41 -0.35 -8.00
N TYR A 192 13.84 0.60 -8.83
CA TYR A 192 13.06 1.75 -9.28
C TYR A 192 12.99 1.82 -10.80
N LYS A 193 11.86 2.33 -11.32
CA LYS A 193 11.70 2.80 -12.69
C LYS A 193 11.50 4.32 -12.66
N GLY A 194 12.58 5.06 -12.92
CA GLY A 194 12.61 6.49 -12.62
C GLY A 194 12.53 6.72 -11.12
N ASN A 195 11.56 7.52 -10.67
CA ASN A 195 11.33 7.81 -9.24
C ASN A 195 10.27 6.91 -8.59
N VAL A 196 9.69 5.96 -9.33
CA VAL A 196 8.64 5.06 -8.83
C VAL A 196 9.24 3.69 -8.50
N PRO A 197 8.97 3.11 -7.31
CA PRO A 197 9.38 1.74 -6.99
C PRO A 197 8.87 0.74 -8.02
N SER A 198 9.78 0.00 -8.67
CA SER A 198 9.45 -0.97 -9.72
C SER A 198 9.34 -2.40 -9.26
N GLU A 199 10.04 -2.74 -8.19
CA GLU A 199 9.97 -4.05 -7.55
C GLU A 199 10.08 -3.85 -6.04
N ILE A 200 9.21 -4.53 -5.29
CA ILE A 200 9.21 -4.52 -3.83
C ILE A 200 9.12 -5.94 -3.29
N LYS A 201 9.53 -6.12 -2.04
CA LYS A 201 9.47 -7.39 -1.31
C LYS A 201 8.77 -7.19 0.02
N ILE A 202 7.80 -8.04 0.32
CA ILE A 202 7.03 -8.00 1.57
C ILE A 202 7.09 -9.37 2.24
N ASP A 203 7.39 -9.42 3.54
CA ASP A 203 7.28 -10.65 4.32
C ASP A 203 5.80 -10.98 4.61
N TYR A 204 5.36 -12.16 4.20
CA TYR A 204 4.08 -12.74 4.57
C TYR A 204 4.33 -13.99 5.42
N VAL A 205 4.55 -13.79 6.72
CA VAL A 205 4.62 -14.86 7.73
C VAL A 205 5.66 -15.93 7.33
N GLY A 206 6.89 -15.48 7.07
CA GLY A 206 7.99 -16.38 6.69
C GLY A 206 8.07 -16.68 5.19
N TYR A 207 7.27 -16.02 4.35
CA TYR A 207 7.45 -16.00 2.90
C TYR A 207 7.85 -14.60 2.42
N ASP A 208 8.97 -14.50 1.72
CA ASP A 208 9.31 -13.29 0.96
C ASP A 208 8.49 -13.28 -0.34
N VAL A 209 7.51 -12.39 -0.43
CA VAL A 209 6.69 -12.21 -1.64
C VAL A 209 7.19 -10.99 -2.40
N TYR A 210 7.50 -11.17 -3.67
CA TYR A 210 8.01 -10.13 -4.55
C TYR A 210 6.88 -9.63 -5.46
N PHE A 211 6.80 -8.31 -5.57
CA PHE A 211 5.83 -7.59 -6.38
C PHE A 211 6.55 -6.75 -7.41
N LYS A 212 5.98 -6.61 -8.59
CA LYS A 212 6.51 -5.77 -9.68
C LYS A 212 5.41 -4.90 -10.28
N ILE A 213 5.77 -3.76 -10.85
CA ILE A 213 4.79 -2.95 -11.61
C ILE A 213 4.29 -3.73 -12.83
N GLY A 214 2.98 -3.69 -13.08
CA GLY A 214 2.34 -4.27 -14.28
C GLY A 214 1.81 -5.70 -14.06
N SER A 215 1.03 -6.20 -15.03
CA SER A 215 0.09 -7.32 -14.83
C SER A 215 0.65 -8.58 -14.17
N ALA A 216 -0.20 -9.17 -13.31
CA ALA A 216 -0.11 -10.55 -12.87
C ALA A 216 -0.02 -11.46 -14.11
N ASN A 217 1.11 -12.14 -14.27
CA ASN A 217 1.29 -13.17 -15.31
C ASN A 217 0.82 -14.52 -14.79
#